data_AF-A0A452S1H8-F1
#
_entry.id   AF-A0A452S1H8-F1
#
_cell.length_a   1.000
_cell.length_b   1.000
_cell.length_c   1.000
_cell.angle_alpha   90.00
_cell.angle_beta   90.00
_cell.angle_gamma   90.00
#
_symmetry.space_group_name_H-M   'P 1'
#
loop_
_entity.id
_entity.type
_entity.pdbx_description
1 polymer ?
#
loop_
_entity_poly.entity_id
_entity_poly.type
_entity_poly.pdbx_seq_one_letter_code
_entity_poly.pdbx_strand_id
1 'polypeptide(L)'
;MILWLKGVVFSVTTVDLKRKPADLQNLAPGTHPPFITFNNEVKTDVNKIEEFLEEVLCPPKYLKLSPKHPESNTAGMDIFAKFSAYIKNSRPEANEAEGEREEPERPGLAHSSSVFSSSCLGLGTTFLSNWLFL
;
A
#
# COMPACT_ATOMS: atom_id res chain seq x y z
N MET A 1 -7.81 -3.93 -5.07
CA MET A 1 -9.27 -3.67 -4.88
C MET A 1 -9.78 -2.46 -5.65
N ILE A 2 -9.02 -1.36 -5.74
CA ILE A 2 -9.43 -0.10 -6.40
C ILE A 2 -10.05 -0.29 -7.79
N LEU A 3 -9.37 -0.98 -8.72
CA LEU A 3 -9.85 -1.18 -10.10
C LEU A 3 -11.23 -1.86 -10.16
N TRP A 4 -11.48 -2.80 -9.25
CA TRP A 4 -12.79 -3.46 -9.13
C TRP A 4 -13.87 -2.47 -8.68
N LEU A 5 -13.59 -1.68 -7.64
CA LEU A 5 -14.52 -0.67 -7.12
C LEU A 5 -14.80 0.46 -8.11
N LYS A 6 -13.83 0.79 -8.98
CA LYS A 6 -14.02 1.75 -10.08
C LYS A 6 -14.89 1.20 -11.21
N GLY A 7 -15.13 -0.12 -11.27
CA GLY A 7 -15.92 -0.76 -12.32
C GLY A 7 -15.27 -0.69 -13.72
N VAL A 8 -13.94 -0.58 -13.78
CA VAL A 8 -13.21 -0.59 -15.06
C VAL A 8 -12.96 -2.00 -15.55
N VAL A 9 -12.75 -2.17 -16.85
CA VAL A 9 -12.23 -3.42 -17.40
C VAL A 9 -10.71 -3.42 -17.23
N PHE A 10 -10.18 -4.44 -16.58
CA PHE A 10 -8.74 -4.60 -16.34
C PHE A 10 -8.33 -6.07 -16.42
N SER A 11 -7.03 -6.32 -16.55
CA SER A 11 -6.43 -7.64 -16.46
C SER A 11 -5.53 -7.74 -15.24
N VAL A 12 -5.44 -8.94 -14.66
CA VAL A 12 -4.53 -9.26 -13.55
C VAL A 12 -3.56 -10.32 -14.03
N THR A 13 -2.28 -10.00 -14.01
CA THR A 13 -1.21 -10.92 -14.39
C THR A 13 -0.38 -11.24 -13.16
N THR A 14 -0.36 -12.52 -12.76
CA THR A 14 0.49 -12.99 -11.67
C THR A 14 1.94 -13.12 -12.14
N VAL A 15 2.88 -12.69 -11.31
CA VAL A 15 4.30 -12.68 -11.64
C VAL A 15 5.03 -13.72 -10.79
N ASP A 16 5.67 -14.69 -11.44
CA ASP A 16 6.62 -15.58 -10.77
C ASP A 16 7.98 -14.87 -10.62
N LEU A 17 8.30 -14.49 -9.38
CA LEU A 17 9.55 -13.81 -9.02
C LEU A 17 10.80 -14.67 -9.24
N LYS A 18 10.66 -16.00 -9.30
CA LYS A 18 11.79 -16.92 -9.51
C LYS A 18 12.13 -17.10 -10.98
N ARG A 19 11.12 -17.14 -11.86
CA ARG A 19 11.29 -17.46 -13.28
C ARG A 19 11.28 -16.23 -14.20
N LYS A 20 10.88 -15.04 -13.71
CA LYS A 20 10.89 -13.73 -14.40
C LYS A 20 10.82 -13.83 -15.94
N PRO A 21 9.64 -14.16 -16.51
CA PRO A 21 9.48 -14.29 -17.96
C PRO A 21 9.97 -13.02 -18.69
N ALA A 22 10.57 -13.20 -19.87
CA ALA A 22 11.27 -12.14 -20.61
C ALA A 22 10.37 -10.93 -20.91
N ASP A 23 9.10 -11.17 -21.26
CA ASP A 23 8.12 -10.11 -21.57
C ASP A 23 7.88 -9.17 -20.39
N LEU A 24 7.91 -9.72 -19.17
CA LEU A 24 7.73 -8.94 -17.96
C LEU A 24 8.99 -8.15 -17.58
N GLN A 25 10.18 -8.69 -17.85
CA GLN A 25 11.44 -7.97 -17.65
C GLN A 25 11.53 -6.74 -18.56
N ASN A 26 11.05 -6.86 -19.80
CA ASN A 26 11.03 -5.76 -20.75
C ASN A 26 10.02 -4.67 -20.35
N LEU A 27 8.89 -5.07 -19.76
CA LEU A 27 7.86 -4.15 -19.33
C LEU A 27 8.32 -3.30 -18.14
N ALA A 28 8.92 -3.92 -17.12
CA ALA A 28 9.26 -3.24 -15.88
C ALA A 28 10.57 -3.80 -15.25
N PRO A 29 11.74 -3.47 -15.84
CA PRO A 29 13.01 -4.07 -15.46
C PRO A 29 13.37 -3.76 -14.00
N GLY A 30 13.60 -4.80 -13.21
CA GLY A 30 14.03 -4.67 -11.80
C GLY A 30 12.94 -4.20 -10.83
N THR A 31 11.71 -3.97 -11.27
CA THR A 31 10.62 -3.60 -10.36
C THR A 31 10.00 -4.81 -9.69
N HIS A 32 9.80 -4.71 -8.38
CA HIS A 32 9.07 -5.72 -7.63
C HIS A 32 7.56 -5.44 -7.76
N PRO A 33 6.74 -6.46 -8.04
CA PRO A 33 5.29 -6.34 -7.91
C PRO A 33 4.89 -5.85 -6.51
N PRO A 34 3.82 -5.04 -6.39
CA PRO A 34 2.86 -4.69 -7.44
C PRO A 34 3.28 -3.48 -8.31
N PHE A 35 2.89 -3.52 -9.59
CA PHE A 35 2.95 -2.41 -10.53
C PHE A 35 1.75 -2.48 -11.48
N ILE A 36 1.45 -1.38 -12.17
CA ILE A 36 0.37 -1.33 -13.17
C ILE A 36 0.90 -0.71 -14.46
N THR A 37 0.34 -1.13 -15.59
CA THR A 37 0.59 -0.50 -16.89
C THR A 37 -0.68 0.19 -17.35
N PHE A 38 -0.59 1.47 -17.71
CA PHE A 38 -1.69 2.26 -18.25
C PHE A 38 -1.20 3.02 -19.47
N ASN A 39 -1.86 2.84 -20.63
CA ASN A 39 -1.41 3.42 -21.91
C ASN A 39 0.08 3.19 -22.23
N ASN A 40 0.57 1.97 -21.97
CA ASN A 40 1.97 1.57 -22.12
C ASN A 40 2.96 2.25 -21.17
N GLU A 41 2.50 3.09 -20.24
CA GLU A 41 3.34 3.60 -19.15
C GLU A 41 3.25 2.69 -17.93
N VAL A 42 4.41 2.36 -17.37
CA VAL A 42 4.48 1.61 -16.11
C VAL A 42 4.48 2.57 -14.93
N LYS A 43 3.56 2.34 -14.00
CA LYS A 43 3.52 3.00 -12.70
C LYS A 43 3.89 1.98 -11.62
N THR A 44 4.85 2.37 -10.80
CA THR A 44 5.33 1.63 -9.62
C THR A 44 4.95 2.39 -8.37
N ASP A 45 5.12 1.77 -7.19
CA ASP A 45 4.73 2.31 -5.87
C ASP A 45 3.21 2.31 -5.66
N VAL A 46 2.76 1.55 -4.67
CA VAL A 46 1.32 1.32 -4.39
C VAL A 46 0.59 2.64 -4.15
N ASN A 47 1.19 3.55 -3.38
CA ASN A 47 0.54 4.81 -3.02
C ASN A 47 0.39 5.72 -4.25
N LYS A 48 1.42 5.77 -5.10
CA LYS A 48 1.37 6.56 -6.35
C LYS A 48 0.39 5.97 -7.36
N ILE A 49 0.29 4.64 -7.41
CA ILE A 49 -0.70 3.95 -8.25
C ILE A 49 -2.11 4.29 -7.79
N GLU A 50 -2.37 4.30 -6.49
CA GLU A 50 -3.66 4.71 -5.92
C GLU A 50 -4.02 6.15 -6.30
N GLU A 51 -3.12 7.10 -6.06
CA GLU A 51 -3.32 8.52 -6.42
C GLU A 51 -3.62 8.69 -7.91
N PHE A 52 -2.81 8.06 -8.76
CA PHE A 52 -2.97 8.08 -10.21
C PHE A 52 -4.33 7.53 -10.67
N LEU A 53 -4.76 6.39 -10.11
CA LEU A 53 -6.04 5.78 -10.46
C LEU A 53 -7.22 6.64 -10.02
N GLU A 54 -7.12 7.34 -8.89
CA GLU A 54 -8.18 8.25 -8.43
C GLU A 54 -8.31 9.48 -9.34
N GLU A 55 -7.18 10.01 -9.84
CA GLU A 55 -7.15 11.15 -10.76
C GLU A 55 -7.68 10.79 -12.16
N VAL A 56 -7.18 9.69 -12.73
CA VAL A 56 -7.52 9.27 -14.10
C VAL A 56 -8.93 8.68 -14.19
N LEU A 57 -9.33 7.88 -13.19
CA LEU A 57 -10.65 7.24 -13.15
C LEU A 57 -11.61 8.08 -12.30
N CYS A 58 -11.90 9.30 -12.77
CA CYS A 58 -12.72 10.27 -12.05
C CYS A 58 -14.16 10.40 -12.61
N PRO A 59 -15.07 11.06 -11.87
CA PRO A 59 -16.43 11.37 -12.34
C PRO A 59 -16.41 12.25 -13.61
N PRO A 60 -17.47 12.21 -14.45
CA PRO A 60 -18.75 11.51 -14.25
C PRO A 60 -18.71 10.02 -14.63
N LYS A 61 -17.61 9.55 -15.21
CA LYS A 61 -17.52 8.19 -15.78
C LYS A 61 -17.28 7.12 -14.72
N TYR A 62 -16.57 7.46 -13.64
CA TYR A 62 -16.20 6.53 -12.59
C TYR A 62 -16.45 7.12 -11.20
N LEU A 63 -16.69 6.26 -10.21
CA LEU A 63 -16.99 6.67 -8.84
C LEU A 63 -15.72 7.22 -8.14
N LYS A 64 -15.89 8.27 -7.33
CA LYS A 64 -14.84 8.78 -6.43
C LYS A 64 -14.72 7.84 -5.23
N LEU A 65 -13.51 7.33 -4.96
CA LEU A 65 -13.26 6.36 -3.89
C LEU A 65 -12.61 6.99 -2.67
N SER A 66 -12.03 8.19 -2.78
CA SER A 66 -11.44 8.87 -1.64
C SER A 66 -12.46 9.06 -0.51
N PRO A 67 -12.11 8.75 0.76
CA PRO A 67 -13.03 8.89 1.87
C PRO A 67 -13.39 10.36 2.13
N LYS A 68 -14.57 10.57 2.71
CA LYS A 68 -15.07 11.90 3.07
C LYS A 68 -14.48 12.41 4.40
N HIS A 69 -14.15 11.49 5.31
CA HIS A 69 -13.61 11.80 6.62
C HIS A 69 -12.11 11.49 6.63
N PRO A 70 -11.24 12.44 7.01
CA PRO A 70 -9.79 12.24 6.98
C PRO A 70 -9.33 11.17 7.97
N GLU A 71 -10.02 11.01 9.09
CA GLU A 71 -9.78 9.98 10.11
C GLU A 71 -9.87 8.56 9.54
N SER A 72 -10.67 8.36 8.48
CA SER A 72 -10.81 7.06 7.83
C SER A 72 -9.52 6.60 7.12
N ASN A 73 -8.62 7.53 6.76
CA ASN A 73 -7.34 7.19 6.14
C ASN A 73 -6.32 6.68 7.16
N THR A 74 -6.42 7.09 8.42
CA THR A 74 -5.41 6.80 9.45
C THR A 74 -5.87 5.74 10.43
N ALA A 75 -7.17 5.50 10.54
CA ALA A 75 -7.73 4.47 11.40
C ALA A 75 -7.15 3.08 11.10
N GLY A 76 -6.47 2.49 12.08
CA GLY A 76 -5.90 1.14 11.99
C GLY A 76 -4.60 1.00 11.20
N MET A 77 -3.97 2.12 10.79
CA MET A 77 -2.72 2.11 10.03
C MET A 77 -1.53 1.49 10.80
N ASP A 78 -1.58 1.52 12.14
CA ASP A 78 -0.56 0.98 13.04
C ASP A 78 -0.74 -0.52 13.35
N ILE A 79 -1.92 -1.08 13.09
CA ILE A 79 -2.28 -2.47 13.42
C ILE A 79 -1.32 -3.45 12.74
N PHE A 80 -1.00 -3.24 11.48
CA PHE A 80 -0.10 -4.14 10.75
C PHE A 80 1.31 -4.14 11.32
N ALA A 81 1.81 -2.99 11.76
CA ALA A 81 3.13 -2.88 12.37
C ALA A 81 3.18 -3.60 13.72
N LYS A 82 2.17 -3.37 14.58
CA LYS A 82 2.02 -4.04 15.87
C LYS A 82 1.91 -5.56 15.71
N PHE A 83 1.05 -6.02 14.81
CA PHE A 83 0.89 -7.45 14.52
C PHE A 83 2.18 -8.07 13.97
N SER A 84 2.88 -7.37 13.07
CA SER A 84 4.15 -7.83 12.51
C SER A 84 5.22 -7.98 13.59
N ALA A 85 5.29 -7.04 14.54
CA ALA A 85 6.20 -7.12 15.68
C ALA A 85 5.84 -8.32 16.56
N TYR A 86 4.57 -8.49 16.90
CA TYR A 86 4.07 -9.60 17.71
C TYR A 86 4.45 -10.97 17.16
N ILE A 87 4.18 -11.24 15.88
CA ILE A 87 4.45 -12.55 15.25
C ILE A 87 5.95 -12.81 15.06
N LYS A 88 6.76 -11.76 14.83
CA LYS A 88 8.21 -11.88 14.67
C LYS A 88 8.97 -11.90 16.00
N ASN A 89 8.28 -11.65 17.11
CA ASN A 89 8.91 -11.60 18.41
C ASN A 89 9.38 -13.00 18.84
N SER A 90 10.68 -13.16 19.04
CA SER A 90 11.28 -14.41 19.52
C SER A 90 11.09 -14.62 21.03
N ARG A 91 10.52 -13.65 21.75
CA ARG A 91 10.32 -13.63 23.21
C ARG A 91 8.89 -13.21 23.57
N PRO A 92 7.92 -14.15 23.54
CA PRO A 92 6.49 -13.86 23.70
C PRO A 92 6.14 -13.09 24.98
N GLU A 93 6.94 -13.25 26.04
CA GLU A 93 6.77 -12.58 27.33
C GLU A 93 6.90 -11.05 27.27
N ALA A 94 7.49 -10.48 26.22
CA ALA A 94 7.63 -9.03 26.06
C ALA A 94 6.41 -8.35 25.40
N ASN A 95 5.45 -9.13 24.92
CA ASN A 95 4.30 -8.61 24.17
C ASN A 95 3.28 -7.84 25.04
N GLU A 96 3.26 -8.10 26.35
CA GLU A 96 2.31 -7.46 27.28
C GLU A 96 2.68 -6.00 27.62
N ALA A 97 3.93 -5.58 27.35
CA ALA A 97 4.45 -4.27 27.77
C ALA A 97 4.15 -3.10 26.80
N GLU A 98 3.63 -3.36 25.60
CA GLU A 98 3.37 -2.33 24.58
C GLU A 98 1.89 -1.88 24.50
N GLY A 99 1.00 -2.47 25.31
CA GLY A 99 -0.45 -2.24 25.26
C GLY A 99 -0.95 -0.90 25.85
N GLU A 100 -0.13 -0.16 26.59
CA GLU A 100 -0.62 0.95 27.45
C GLU A 100 -0.08 2.35 27.11
N ARG A 101 0.48 2.59 25.92
CA ARG A 101 0.74 3.97 25.48
C ARG A 101 -0.43 4.50 24.65
N GLU A 102 -1.44 5.03 25.34
CA GLU A 102 -2.42 5.92 24.73
C GLU A 102 -1.69 7.11 24.06
N GLU A 103 -1.96 7.31 22.77
CA GLU A 103 -1.46 8.47 22.04
C GLU A 103 -2.22 9.72 22.55
N PRO A 104 -1.53 10.77 23.05
CA PRO A 104 -2.23 11.96 23.50
C PRO A 104 -2.91 12.64 22.31
N GLU A 105 -4.21 12.96 22.43
CA GLU A 105 -4.96 13.71 21.42
C GLU A 105 -4.18 14.95 20.99
N ARG A 106 -3.79 15.02 19.72
CA ARG A 106 -3.12 16.20 19.14
C ARG A 106 -4.15 17.19 18.59
N PRO A 107 -4.18 18.44 19.07
CA PRO A 107 -5.06 19.46 18.52
C PRO A 107 -4.52 19.99 17.17
N GLY A 108 -5.41 20.10 16.20
CA GLY A 108 -5.44 21.18 15.20
C GLY A 108 -4.25 21.34 14.23
N LEU A 109 -4.41 20.73 13.05
CA LEU A 109 -4.10 21.26 11.71
C LEU A 109 -2.80 22.08 11.50
N ALA A 110 -1.85 21.49 10.77
CA ALA A 110 -1.04 22.23 9.80
C ALA A 110 -0.74 21.34 8.59
N HIS A 111 -1.13 21.81 7.41
CA HIS A 111 -0.66 21.29 6.13
C HIS A 111 0.87 21.31 6.11
N SER A 112 1.49 20.15 6.00
CA SER A 112 2.85 20.03 5.49
C SER A 112 2.98 18.69 4.81
N SER A 113 2.84 18.71 3.49
CA SER A 113 3.46 17.75 2.59
C SER A 113 4.95 17.66 2.92
N SER A 114 5.33 16.71 3.76
CA SER A 114 6.73 16.34 3.96
C SER A 114 6.86 14.88 4.38
N VAL A 115 7.33 14.10 3.40
CA VAL A 115 8.35 13.06 3.56
C VAL A 115 8.07 12.03 4.66
N PHE A 116 7.33 10.98 4.31
CA PHE A 116 7.52 9.71 5.00
C PHE A 116 8.90 9.18 4.61
N SER A 117 9.85 9.40 5.52
CA SER A 117 11.25 8.98 5.39
C SER A 117 11.31 7.49 5.13
N SER A 118 11.92 7.16 3.99
CA SER A 118 12.15 5.83 3.41
C SER A 118 13.09 4.94 4.25
N SER A 119 13.31 5.24 5.53
CA SER A 119 14.34 4.59 6.35
C SER A 119 13.84 3.43 7.23
N CYS A 120 12.55 3.09 7.19
CA CYS A 120 12.06 1.82 7.77
C CYS A 120 11.94 0.69 6.74
N LEU A 121 12.29 0.95 5.47
CA LEU A 121 12.17 0.02 4.36
C LEU A 121 13.41 -0.86 4.21
N GLY A 122 13.81 -1.52 5.30
CA GLY A 122 14.90 -2.51 5.27
C GLY A 122 14.42 -3.94 5.04
N LEU A 123 13.28 -4.37 5.61
CA LEU A 123 12.89 -5.79 5.63
C LEU A 123 11.36 -6.03 5.67
N GLY A 124 10.54 -5.05 5.29
CA GLY A 124 9.08 -5.11 5.45
C GLY A 124 8.23 -5.16 4.18
N THR A 125 8.71 -4.63 3.05
CA THR A 125 7.87 -4.44 1.86
C THR A 125 7.69 -5.69 1.00
N THR A 126 8.49 -6.72 1.19
CA THR A 126 8.31 -8.00 0.48
C THR A 126 7.16 -8.85 1.04
N PHE A 127 6.62 -8.52 2.22
CA PHE A 127 5.52 -9.29 2.83
C PHE A 127 4.12 -8.75 2.52
N LEU A 128 3.98 -7.45 2.22
CA LEU A 128 2.70 -6.85 1.82
C LEU A 128 2.18 -7.41 0.49
N SER A 129 3.07 -7.87 -0.41
CA SER A 129 2.67 -8.46 -1.69
C SER A 129 2.02 -9.84 -1.56
N ASN A 130 2.23 -10.55 -0.45
CA ASN A 130 1.85 -11.97 -0.33
C ASN A 130 0.63 -12.23 0.55
N TRP A 131 0.15 -11.23 1.30
CA TRP A 131 -1.04 -11.36 2.17
C TRP A 131 -2.29 -10.64 1.63
N LEU A 132 -2.16 -9.86 0.55
CA LEU A 132 -3.28 -9.13 -0.06
C LEU A 132 -3.85 -9.80 -1.34
N PHE A 133 -3.42 -11.03 -1.63
CA PHE A 133 -3.86 -11.82 -2.81
C PHE A 133 -4.36 -13.24 -2.46
N LEU A 134 -4.70 -13.47 -1.19
CA LEU A 134 -5.46 -14.64 -0.74
C LEU A 134 -6.85 -14.20 -0.24
#